data_AF-A0A0M0K7F5-F1
#
_entry.id   AF-A0A0M0K7F5-F1
#
_cell.length_a   1.000
_cell.length_b   1.000
_cell.length_c   1.000
_cell.angle_alpha   90.00
_cell.angle_beta   90.00
_cell.angle_gamma   90.00
#
_symmetry.space_group_name_H-M   'P 1'
#
loop_
_entity.id
_entity.type
_entity.pdbx_description
1 polymer ?
#
loop_
_entity_poly.entity_id
_entity_poly.type
_entity_poly.pdbx_seq_one_letter_code
_entity_poly.pdbx_strand_id
1 'polypeptide(L)'
;WGSLLQKDANGQRTAPEQAAFGTALKTVNTWYAHRLTTTVILSELPPGWPRSAEAAPFFPEGWLRGKGWPSFERAVSGFIKRGSGSSFRRIVDPAVPRWFFGVVGGYRAPPMHPREFAADLSRKVFTKDVDCKVVARLYADAFCAALGEARGLQFCQLKWTDADAEAFTKVLPFLLRVETLNLDGNFIGTRGFAALAAAIREGAAPALKEFYFNSNLSDVDSTALKEACKARGILTRAQRPIWCLDS
;
A
#
# COMPACT_ATOMS: atom_id res chain seq x y z
N TRP A 1 -14.94 0.01 17.14
CA TRP A 1 -13.50 0.33 16.99
C TRP A 1 -12.73 -0.90 17.41
N GLY A 2 -11.87 -1.45 16.57
CA GLY A 2 -11.11 -2.66 16.87
C GLY A 2 -9.62 -2.35 16.85
N SER A 3 -8.97 -2.36 18.00
CA SER A 3 -7.51 -2.35 18.11
C SER A 3 -7.07 -3.59 18.88
N LEU A 4 -5.81 -3.97 18.75
CA LEU A 4 -5.24 -5.01 19.59
C LEU A 4 -5.27 -4.55 21.06
N LEU A 5 -5.66 -5.44 21.97
CA LEU A 5 -5.62 -5.16 23.40
C LEU A 5 -4.21 -4.74 23.82
N GLN A 6 -4.08 -3.49 24.26
CA GLN A 6 -2.83 -2.93 24.72
C GLN A 6 -2.55 -3.37 26.15
N LYS A 7 -1.29 -3.25 26.56
CA LYS A 7 -0.90 -3.44 27.95
C LYS A 7 -1.43 -2.29 28.80
N ASP A 8 -1.64 -2.55 30.07
CA ASP A 8 -1.97 -1.51 31.06
C ASP A 8 -0.79 -0.54 31.28
N ALA A 9 -1.00 0.44 32.19
CA ALA A 9 0.01 1.43 32.55
C ALA A 9 1.31 0.80 33.13
N ASN A 10 1.23 -0.42 33.65
CA ASN A 10 2.37 -1.16 34.21
C ASN A 10 3.03 -2.08 33.16
N GLY A 11 2.57 -2.05 31.91
CA GLY A 11 3.10 -2.87 30.83
C GLY A 11 2.65 -4.34 30.90
N GLN A 12 1.58 -4.65 31.61
CA GLN A 12 1.05 -6.01 31.79
C GLN A 12 -0.26 -6.23 31.02
N ARG A 13 -0.59 -7.51 30.81
CA ARG A 13 -1.93 -7.95 30.37
C ARG A 13 -2.39 -9.04 31.33
N THR A 14 -3.68 -9.06 31.63
CA THR A 14 -4.30 -10.22 32.31
C THR A 14 -4.25 -11.45 31.41
N ALA A 15 -4.40 -12.66 31.98
CA ALA A 15 -4.41 -13.88 31.18
C ALA A 15 -5.50 -13.89 30.08
N PRO A 16 -6.75 -13.44 30.34
CA PRO A 16 -7.76 -13.29 29.29
C PRO A 16 -7.36 -12.27 28.21
N GLU A 17 -6.78 -11.14 28.58
CA GLU A 17 -6.31 -10.12 27.63
C GLU A 17 -5.17 -10.64 26.75
N GLN A 18 -4.24 -11.40 27.33
CA GLN A 18 -3.15 -12.01 26.58
C GLN A 18 -3.65 -13.07 25.61
N ALA A 19 -4.66 -13.87 25.98
CA ALA A 19 -5.32 -14.83 25.10
C ALA A 19 -6.09 -14.15 23.95
N ALA A 20 -6.84 -13.09 24.27
CA ALA A 20 -7.56 -12.28 23.28
C ALA A 20 -6.59 -11.56 22.32
N PHE A 21 -5.50 -10.99 22.84
CA PHE A 21 -4.42 -10.41 22.02
C PHE A 21 -3.82 -11.46 21.09
N GLY A 22 -3.45 -12.64 21.60
CA GLY A 22 -2.89 -13.73 20.80
C GLY A 22 -3.85 -14.23 19.71
N THR A 23 -5.15 -14.21 19.97
CA THR A 23 -6.18 -14.56 18.98
C THR A 23 -6.30 -13.47 17.90
N ALA A 24 -6.43 -12.21 18.30
CA ALA A 24 -6.54 -11.09 17.37
C ALA A 24 -5.28 -10.91 16.51
N LEU A 25 -4.10 -11.19 17.06
CA LEU A 25 -2.82 -11.13 16.36
C LEU A 25 -2.78 -12.08 15.15
N LYS A 26 -3.50 -13.21 15.19
CA LYS A 26 -3.58 -14.15 14.05
C LYS A 26 -4.38 -13.60 12.87
N THR A 27 -5.30 -12.66 13.13
CA THR A 27 -6.24 -12.13 12.12
C THR A 27 -6.03 -10.66 11.79
N VAL A 28 -5.12 -9.98 12.49
CA VAL A 28 -4.87 -8.55 12.37
C VAL A 28 -4.52 -8.14 10.93
N ASN A 29 -3.79 -9.00 10.22
CA ASN A 29 -3.43 -8.86 8.81
C ASN A 29 -4.68 -8.65 7.93
N THR A 30 -5.71 -9.46 8.15
CA THR A 30 -6.96 -9.39 7.41
C THR A 30 -7.64 -8.05 7.66
N TRP A 31 -7.70 -7.58 8.90
CA TRP A 31 -8.39 -6.32 9.22
C TRP A 31 -7.73 -5.12 8.53
N TYR A 32 -6.39 -5.03 8.57
CA TYR A 32 -5.66 -3.97 7.88
C TYR A 32 -5.68 -4.14 6.36
N ALA A 33 -5.59 -5.35 5.80
CA ALA A 33 -5.58 -5.54 4.35
C ALA A 33 -6.97 -5.38 3.72
N HIS A 34 -8.03 -5.81 4.41
CA HIS A 34 -9.34 -6.03 3.80
C HIS A 34 -9.89 -4.77 3.11
N ARG A 35 -10.41 -4.95 1.90
CA ARG A 35 -10.88 -3.86 1.04
C ARG A 35 -12.10 -3.11 1.58
N LEU A 36 -12.85 -3.72 2.52
CA LEU A 36 -14.03 -3.12 3.13
C LEU A 36 -13.77 -2.42 4.47
N THR A 37 -12.55 -2.50 5.00
CA THR A 37 -12.20 -1.74 6.21
C THR A 37 -11.70 -0.36 5.82
N THR A 38 -11.81 0.59 6.75
CA THR A 38 -11.20 1.92 6.63
C THR A 38 -10.12 2.01 7.71
N THR A 39 -8.87 2.24 7.30
CA THR A 39 -7.75 2.48 8.21
C THR A 39 -7.55 3.98 8.35
N VAL A 40 -7.63 4.48 9.57
CA VAL A 40 -7.25 5.87 9.89
C VAL A 40 -5.83 5.82 10.43
N ILE A 41 -4.90 6.45 9.69
CA ILE A 41 -3.50 6.56 10.07
C ILE A 41 -3.30 7.97 10.58
N LEU A 42 -3.07 8.13 11.87
CA LEU A 42 -2.60 9.40 12.41
C LEU A 42 -1.11 9.44 12.11
N SER A 43 -0.63 10.26 11.16
CA SER A 43 0.80 10.33 10.82
C SER A 43 1.56 11.46 11.53
N GLU A 44 0.82 12.40 12.08
CA GLU A 44 1.32 13.55 12.84
C GLU A 44 0.38 13.82 14.01
N LEU A 45 0.90 14.52 15.02
CA LEU A 45 0.07 15.04 16.10
C LEU A 45 -0.84 16.16 15.60
N PRO A 46 -2.05 16.32 16.18
CA PRO A 46 -2.92 17.44 15.81
C PRO A 46 -2.24 18.80 16.02
N PRO A 47 -2.62 19.84 15.24
CA PRO A 47 -2.14 21.19 15.47
C PRO A 47 -2.34 21.63 16.93
N GLY A 48 -1.33 22.27 17.52
CA GLY A 48 -1.36 22.73 18.93
C GLY A 48 -0.90 21.71 19.96
N TRP A 49 -0.65 20.45 19.58
CA TRP A 49 -0.05 19.46 20.48
C TRP A 49 1.48 19.65 20.57
N PRO A 50 2.10 19.33 21.72
CA PRO A 50 3.54 19.47 21.87
C PRO A 50 4.28 18.57 20.88
N ARG A 51 5.33 19.09 20.23
CA ARG A 51 6.10 18.37 19.19
C ARG A 51 7.54 18.06 19.60
N SER A 52 8.02 18.65 20.69
CA SER A 52 9.38 18.40 21.18
C SER A 52 9.46 17.01 21.83
N ALA A 53 10.64 16.39 21.80
CA ALA A 53 10.86 15.09 22.41
C ALA A 53 10.67 15.13 23.93
N GLU A 54 10.78 16.30 24.55
CA GLU A 54 10.60 16.53 25.99
C GLU A 54 9.12 16.66 26.36
N ALA A 55 8.32 17.32 25.52
CA ALA A 55 6.91 17.60 25.79
C ALA A 55 5.95 16.55 25.20
N ALA A 56 6.40 15.80 24.19
CA ALA A 56 5.72 14.63 23.64
C ALA A 56 6.71 13.48 23.43
N PRO A 57 7.30 12.91 24.51
CA PRO A 57 8.30 11.84 24.43
C PRO A 57 7.80 10.60 23.70
N PHE A 58 6.48 10.42 23.63
CA PHE A 58 5.83 9.33 22.93
C PHE A 58 5.50 9.65 21.46
N PHE A 59 5.65 10.89 20.97
CA PHE A 59 5.26 11.30 19.61
C PHE A 59 6.10 12.47 19.02
N PRO A 60 7.44 12.41 18.96
CA PRO A 60 8.26 13.41 18.25
C PRO A 60 7.95 13.51 16.75
N GLU A 61 8.47 14.54 16.08
CA GLU A 61 8.33 14.70 14.62
C GLU A 61 8.90 13.47 13.87
N GLY A 62 8.14 12.96 12.90
CA GLY A 62 8.52 11.74 12.16
C GLY A 62 8.48 10.43 12.97
N TRP A 63 8.06 10.46 14.25
CA TRP A 63 8.08 9.30 15.17
C TRP A 63 7.47 8.03 14.57
N LEU A 64 6.32 8.15 13.89
CA LEU A 64 5.63 7.00 13.31
C LEU A 64 6.40 6.36 12.15
N ARG A 65 7.21 7.11 11.41
CA ARG A 65 8.03 6.58 10.31
C ARG A 65 9.19 5.72 10.83
N GLY A 66 9.57 5.92 12.09
CA GLY A 66 10.59 5.15 12.78
C GLY A 66 10.08 3.93 13.54
N LYS A 67 8.75 3.72 13.67
CA LYS A 67 8.18 2.59 14.45
C LYS A 67 7.81 1.41 13.56
N GLY A 68 8.12 0.20 14.03
CA GLY A 68 7.88 -1.03 13.29
C GLY A 68 6.39 -1.35 13.06
N TRP A 69 5.57 -1.34 14.12
CA TRP A 69 4.13 -1.64 14.04
C TRP A 69 3.36 -0.68 13.12
N PRO A 70 3.44 0.66 13.29
CA PRO A 70 2.80 1.61 12.37
C PRO A 70 3.26 1.46 10.91
N SER A 71 4.53 1.10 10.67
CA SER A 71 5.04 0.83 9.32
C SER A 71 4.32 -0.37 8.69
N PHE A 72 4.13 -1.45 9.46
CA PHE A 72 3.35 -2.61 9.05
C PHE A 72 1.88 -2.27 8.78
N GLU A 73 1.21 -1.59 9.71
CA GLU A 73 -0.21 -1.26 9.60
C GLU A 73 -0.50 -0.41 8.35
N ARG A 74 0.36 0.59 8.10
CA ARG A 74 0.31 1.44 6.91
C ARG A 74 0.54 0.64 5.64
N ALA A 75 1.57 -0.22 5.61
CA ALA A 75 1.93 -0.97 4.41
C ALA A 75 0.86 -2.01 4.03
N VAL A 76 0.37 -2.79 5.00
CA VAL A 76 -0.67 -3.80 4.77
C VAL A 76 -2.00 -3.16 4.38
N SER A 77 -2.34 -2.01 4.97
CA SER A 77 -3.50 -1.23 4.51
C SER A 77 -3.38 -0.82 3.04
N GLY A 78 -2.16 -0.65 2.55
CA GLY A 78 -1.88 -0.24 1.19
C GLY A 78 -2.24 -1.26 0.10
N PHE A 79 -2.35 -2.55 0.40
CA PHE A 79 -2.37 -3.61 -0.61
C PHE A 79 -3.56 -3.58 -1.57
N ILE A 80 -4.78 -3.78 -1.07
CA ILE A 80 -5.96 -4.07 -1.91
C ILE A 80 -7.13 -3.10 -1.69
N LYS A 81 -6.97 -2.14 -0.78
CA LYS A 81 -7.96 -1.08 -0.58
C LYS A 81 -8.10 -0.26 -1.86
N ARG A 82 -9.34 0.03 -2.25
CA ARG A 82 -9.61 0.93 -3.37
C ARG A 82 -9.51 2.37 -2.89
N GLY A 83 -8.96 3.22 -3.74
CA GLY A 83 -9.05 4.67 -3.61
C GLY A 83 -9.42 5.25 -4.96
N SER A 84 -10.35 6.21 -4.98
CA SER A 84 -10.53 7.13 -6.11
C SER A 84 -10.57 8.54 -5.57
N GLY A 85 -10.32 9.55 -6.42
CA GLY A 85 -10.55 10.95 -6.07
C GLY A 85 -12.01 11.28 -5.70
N SER A 86 -12.94 10.37 -6.02
CA SER A 86 -14.40 10.52 -5.90
C SER A 86 -15.06 9.61 -4.85
N SER A 87 -14.29 8.81 -4.09
CA SER A 87 -14.81 7.95 -3.02
C SER A 87 -14.14 8.23 -1.68
N PHE A 88 -14.82 7.90 -0.58
CA PHE A 88 -14.22 7.99 0.75
C PHE A 88 -12.97 7.10 0.80
N ARG A 89 -11.80 7.70 1.08
CA ARG A 89 -10.56 6.93 1.12
C ARG A 89 -10.63 5.88 2.22
N ARG A 90 -10.29 4.64 1.86
CA ARG A 90 -10.14 3.54 2.83
C ARG A 90 -8.84 3.63 3.65
N ILE A 91 -7.93 4.53 3.27
CA ILE A 91 -6.77 4.93 4.07
C ILE A 91 -6.84 6.45 4.24
N VAL A 92 -7.08 6.90 5.46
CA VAL A 92 -7.23 8.32 5.78
C VAL A 92 -6.08 8.75 6.65
N ASP A 93 -5.38 9.80 6.22
CA ASP A 93 -4.35 10.46 7.02
C ASP A 93 -4.78 11.92 7.27
N PRO A 94 -5.27 12.26 8.47
CA PRO A 94 -5.81 13.59 8.75
C PRO A 94 -4.80 14.73 8.59
N ALA A 95 -3.50 14.43 8.69
CA ALA A 95 -2.43 15.41 8.53
C ALA A 95 -2.12 15.75 7.06
N VAL A 96 -2.60 14.94 6.11
CA VAL A 96 -2.38 15.17 4.68
C VAL A 96 -3.53 16.02 4.12
N PRO A 97 -3.26 17.23 3.58
CA PRO A 97 -4.30 18.13 3.10
C PRO A 97 -5.26 17.46 2.10
N ARG A 98 -6.57 17.69 2.31
CA ARG A 98 -7.61 17.34 1.33
C ARG A 98 -7.60 18.40 0.23
N TRP A 99 -7.11 18.05 -0.95
CA TRP A 99 -7.26 18.95 -2.11
C TRP A 99 -8.63 18.71 -2.75
N PHE A 100 -9.46 19.76 -2.75
CA PHE A 100 -10.78 19.79 -3.39
C PHE A 100 -10.60 19.85 -4.93
N PHE A 101 -11.53 19.28 -5.71
CA PHE A 101 -11.47 19.16 -7.19
C PHE A 101 -10.65 18.00 -7.80
N GLY A 102 -10.64 16.82 -7.17
CA GLY A 102 -10.52 15.56 -7.93
C GLY A 102 -9.18 15.21 -8.57
N VAL A 103 -8.09 15.94 -8.33
CA VAL A 103 -6.79 15.68 -9.00
C VAL A 103 -5.70 15.12 -8.09
N VAL A 104 -5.93 14.97 -6.78
CA VAL A 104 -4.86 14.44 -5.90
C VAL A 104 -5.35 13.37 -4.95
N GLY A 105 -5.30 12.11 -5.40
CA GLY A 105 -5.16 10.95 -4.51
C GLY A 105 -3.94 11.13 -3.61
N GLY A 106 -4.07 10.77 -2.33
CA GLY A 106 -2.98 10.88 -1.37
C GLY A 106 -1.98 9.81 -1.74
N TYR A 107 -0.69 10.12 -1.62
CA TYR A 107 0.35 9.16 -1.94
C TYR A 107 0.15 7.90 -1.10
N ARG A 108 0.05 6.76 -1.79
CA ARG A 108 0.08 5.42 -1.21
C ARG A 108 1.18 4.68 -1.94
N ALA A 109 2.25 4.34 -1.22
CA ALA A 109 3.38 3.64 -1.78
C ALA A 109 2.95 2.31 -2.45
N PRO A 110 3.66 1.87 -3.50
CA PRO A 110 3.49 0.51 -4.01
C PRO A 110 3.70 -0.53 -2.89
N PRO A 111 3.03 -1.68 -2.94
CA PRO A 111 3.37 -2.79 -2.07
C PRO A 111 4.87 -3.11 -2.19
N MET A 112 5.49 -3.50 -1.08
CA MET A 112 6.92 -3.79 -1.01
C MET A 112 7.13 -5.30 -1.00
N HIS A 113 8.19 -5.78 -1.64
CA HIS A 113 8.53 -7.19 -1.58
C HIS A 113 8.83 -7.60 -0.11
N PRO A 114 8.36 -8.76 0.40
CA PRO A 114 8.51 -9.13 1.81
C PRO A 114 9.95 -9.08 2.36
N ARG A 115 10.95 -9.44 1.55
CA ARG A 115 12.37 -9.34 1.96
C ARG A 115 12.85 -7.89 2.12
N GLU A 116 12.38 -6.99 1.24
CA GLU A 116 12.74 -5.57 1.32
C GLU A 116 12.03 -4.91 2.50
N PHE A 117 10.77 -5.30 2.76
CA PHE A 117 10.05 -4.86 3.94
C PHE A 117 10.76 -5.31 5.22
N ALA A 118 11.21 -6.56 5.31
CA ALA A 118 11.99 -7.03 6.45
C ALA A 118 13.30 -6.26 6.64
N ALA A 119 13.99 -5.89 5.55
CA ALA A 119 15.19 -5.07 5.61
C ALA A 119 14.90 -3.63 6.09
N ASP A 120 13.85 -2.97 5.60
CA ASP A 120 13.42 -1.66 6.11
C ASP A 120 13.03 -1.75 7.60
N LEU A 121 12.30 -2.81 7.97
CA LEU A 121 11.83 -3.05 9.32
C LEU A 121 12.98 -3.22 10.32
N SER A 122 14.09 -3.83 9.91
CA SER A 122 15.28 -4.00 10.75
C SER A 122 15.93 -2.69 11.18
N ARG A 123 15.64 -1.59 10.47
CA ARG A 123 16.12 -0.23 10.77
C ARG A 123 15.15 0.55 11.65
N LYS A 124 14.00 -0.04 12.01
CA LYS A 124 12.94 0.62 12.80
C LYS A 124 13.10 0.32 14.29
N VAL A 125 12.56 1.21 15.09
CA VAL A 125 12.50 1.08 16.55
C VAL A 125 11.34 0.17 16.93
N PHE A 126 11.68 -0.89 17.67
CA PHE A 126 10.74 -1.74 18.37
C PHE A 126 10.92 -1.60 19.88
N THR A 127 9.84 -1.82 20.62
CA THR A 127 9.91 -1.95 22.08
C THR A 127 10.56 -3.28 22.49
N LYS A 128 10.50 -4.30 21.61
CA LYS A 128 11.14 -5.61 21.80
C LYS A 128 11.67 -6.13 20.46
N ASP A 129 12.90 -6.65 20.44
CA ASP A 129 13.52 -7.19 19.21
C ASP A 129 12.74 -8.36 18.58
N VAL A 130 12.04 -9.15 19.41
CA VAL A 130 11.19 -10.26 18.92
C VAL A 130 10.06 -9.77 18.01
N ASP A 131 9.57 -8.56 18.24
CA ASP A 131 8.45 -7.99 17.48
C ASP A 131 8.85 -7.74 16.02
N CYS A 132 10.13 -7.46 15.73
CA CYS A 132 10.61 -7.27 14.36
C CYS A 132 10.40 -8.52 13.49
N LYS A 133 10.80 -9.69 14.01
CA LYS A 133 10.62 -10.97 13.30
C LYS A 133 9.14 -11.33 13.15
N VAL A 134 8.34 -11.11 14.21
CA VAL A 134 6.89 -11.35 14.18
C VAL A 134 6.21 -10.46 13.14
N VAL A 135 6.52 -9.17 13.12
CA VAL A 135 5.93 -8.21 12.18
C VAL A 135 6.36 -8.48 10.74
N ALA A 136 7.62 -8.84 10.50
CA ALA A 136 8.07 -9.26 9.16
C ALA A 136 7.31 -10.50 8.66
N ARG A 137 7.07 -11.49 9.55
CA ARG A 137 6.28 -12.67 9.23
C ARG A 137 4.82 -12.31 8.91
N LEU A 138 4.20 -11.51 9.77
CA LEU A 138 2.82 -11.03 9.56
C LEU A 138 2.69 -10.28 8.23
N TYR A 139 3.66 -9.44 7.88
CA TYR A 139 3.68 -8.76 6.59
C TYR A 139 3.73 -9.73 5.41
N ALA A 140 4.64 -10.71 5.44
CA ALA A 140 4.77 -11.70 4.37
C ALA A 140 3.49 -12.52 4.19
N ASP A 141 2.89 -12.96 5.30
CA ASP A 141 1.63 -13.71 5.27
C ASP A 141 0.49 -12.84 4.70
N ALA A 142 0.40 -11.58 5.12
CA ALA A 142 -0.58 -10.62 4.59
C ALA A 142 -0.38 -10.34 3.09
N PHE A 143 0.88 -10.21 2.66
CA PHE A 143 1.24 -9.97 1.26
C PHE A 143 0.74 -11.11 0.37
N CYS A 144 1.05 -12.36 0.74
CA CYS A 144 0.59 -13.54 -0.01
C CYS A 144 -0.94 -13.65 0.00
N ALA A 145 -1.57 -13.52 1.17
CA ALA A 145 -3.01 -13.68 1.30
C ALA A 145 -3.81 -12.57 0.60
N ALA A 146 -3.31 -11.34 0.57
CA ALA A 146 -4.00 -10.22 -0.06
C ALA A 146 -3.70 -10.10 -1.55
N LEU A 147 -2.41 -10.03 -1.94
CA LEU A 147 -2.01 -9.80 -3.32
C LEU A 147 -2.02 -11.06 -4.17
N GLY A 148 -1.72 -12.23 -3.58
CA GLY A 148 -1.79 -13.51 -4.29
C GLY A 148 -3.22 -13.90 -4.69
N GLU A 149 -4.21 -13.46 -3.91
CA GLU A 149 -5.63 -13.76 -4.16
C GLU A 149 -6.40 -12.63 -4.85
N ALA A 150 -5.82 -11.42 -4.93
CA ALA A 150 -6.48 -10.27 -5.53
C ALA A 150 -6.84 -10.54 -7.01
N ARG A 151 -8.08 -10.23 -7.38
CA ARG A 151 -8.55 -10.26 -8.78
C ARG A 151 -8.37 -8.94 -9.50
N GLY A 152 -8.29 -7.83 -8.76
CA GLY A 152 -8.08 -6.52 -9.36
C GLY A 152 -7.45 -5.53 -8.39
N LEU A 153 -6.50 -4.74 -8.89
CA LEU A 153 -5.76 -3.74 -8.13
C LEU A 153 -5.98 -2.35 -8.72
N GLN A 154 -6.29 -1.41 -7.83
CA GLN A 154 -6.59 -0.02 -8.18
C GLN A 154 -5.55 0.87 -7.53
N PHE A 155 -4.53 1.26 -8.29
CA PHE A 155 -3.44 2.15 -7.89
C PHE A 155 -3.42 3.43 -8.75
N CYS A 156 -4.59 3.89 -9.21
CA CYS A 156 -4.71 5.12 -9.96
C CYS A 156 -4.56 6.37 -9.07
N GLN A 157 -4.02 7.44 -9.65
CA GLN A 157 -3.89 8.77 -9.03
C GLN A 157 -3.13 8.78 -7.68
N LEU A 158 -2.11 7.93 -7.54
CA LEU A 158 -1.31 7.81 -6.30
C LEU A 158 0.00 8.61 -6.34
N LYS A 159 0.20 9.41 -7.39
CA LYS A 159 1.44 10.15 -7.65
C LYS A 159 2.67 9.26 -7.83
N TRP A 160 2.49 8.01 -8.27
CA TRP A 160 3.63 7.12 -8.52
C TRP A 160 4.52 7.71 -9.61
N THR A 161 5.82 7.62 -9.36
CA THR A 161 6.90 8.03 -10.27
C THR A 161 7.57 6.80 -10.89
N ASP A 162 8.60 7.00 -11.70
CA ASP A 162 9.45 5.90 -12.19
C ASP A 162 10.00 5.02 -11.05
N ALA A 163 10.42 5.63 -9.93
CA ALA A 163 10.97 4.88 -8.81
C ALA A 163 9.91 3.97 -8.16
N ASP A 164 8.65 4.43 -8.07
CA ASP A 164 7.56 3.63 -7.55
C ASP A 164 7.20 2.49 -8.52
N ALA A 165 7.18 2.75 -9.83
CA ALA A 165 6.95 1.74 -10.85
C ALA A 165 8.04 0.65 -10.84
N GLU A 166 9.31 1.05 -10.76
CA GLU A 166 10.46 0.15 -10.61
C GLU A 166 10.35 -0.69 -9.32
N ALA A 167 10.02 -0.08 -8.18
CA ALA A 167 9.78 -0.84 -6.96
C ALA A 167 8.64 -1.85 -7.13
N PHE A 168 7.56 -1.45 -7.79
CA PHE A 168 6.39 -2.31 -8.04
C PHE A 168 6.70 -3.50 -8.95
N THR A 169 7.68 -3.41 -9.84
CA THR A 169 8.11 -4.56 -10.68
C THR A 169 8.51 -5.78 -9.85
N LYS A 170 9.04 -5.57 -8.64
CA LYS A 170 9.43 -6.65 -7.72
C LYS A 170 8.25 -7.39 -7.10
N VAL A 171 7.05 -6.79 -7.20
CA VAL A 171 5.79 -7.34 -6.69
C VAL A 171 4.96 -7.98 -7.79
N LEU A 172 5.07 -7.51 -9.04
CA LEU A 172 4.33 -8.06 -10.19
C LEU A 172 4.35 -9.60 -10.29
N PRO A 173 5.47 -10.30 -10.05
CA PRO A 173 5.50 -11.77 -10.11
C PRO A 173 4.55 -12.48 -9.12
N PHE A 174 4.16 -11.80 -8.05
CA PHE A 174 3.28 -12.36 -7.00
C PHE A 174 1.80 -12.07 -7.25
N LEU A 175 1.47 -11.33 -8.30
CA LEU A 175 0.10 -11.00 -8.69
C LEU A 175 -0.53 -12.15 -9.49
N LEU A 176 -0.56 -13.34 -8.90
CA LEU A 176 -0.86 -14.60 -9.59
C LEU A 176 -2.29 -14.67 -10.15
N ARG A 177 -3.23 -13.94 -9.54
CA ARG A 177 -4.66 -13.99 -9.87
C ARG A 177 -5.24 -12.64 -10.29
N VAL A 178 -4.40 -11.60 -10.41
CA VAL A 178 -4.86 -10.27 -10.80
C VAL A 178 -5.21 -10.27 -12.28
N GLU A 179 -6.48 -10.04 -12.58
CA GLU A 179 -7.00 -9.95 -13.95
C GLU A 179 -7.04 -8.49 -14.44
N THR A 180 -7.19 -7.54 -13.51
CA THR A 180 -7.24 -6.11 -13.82
C THR A 180 -6.27 -5.30 -12.96
N LEU A 181 -5.36 -4.55 -13.59
CA LEU A 181 -4.44 -3.63 -12.91
C LEU A 181 -4.66 -2.21 -13.42
N ASN A 182 -4.83 -1.25 -12.53
CA ASN A 182 -5.00 0.15 -12.89
C ASN A 182 -3.94 1.03 -12.24
N LEU A 183 -3.08 1.64 -13.08
CA LEU A 183 -2.05 2.63 -12.71
C LEU A 183 -2.33 4.00 -13.34
N ASP A 184 -3.55 4.25 -13.83
CA ASP A 184 -3.94 5.50 -14.49
C ASP A 184 -3.74 6.75 -13.61
N GLY A 185 -3.42 7.89 -14.23
CA GLY A 185 -3.28 9.17 -13.50
C GLY A 185 -2.09 9.25 -12.54
N ASN A 186 -1.06 8.41 -12.73
CA ASN A 186 0.24 8.53 -12.04
C ASN A 186 1.26 9.31 -12.90
N PHE A 187 2.41 9.67 -12.33
CA PHE A 187 3.50 10.41 -12.98
C PHE A 187 4.65 9.49 -13.40
N ILE A 188 4.30 8.33 -13.97
CA ILE A 188 5.27 7.34 -14.47
C ILE A 188 5.77 7.82 -15.84
N GLY A 189 7.08 7.93 -16.00
CA GLY A 189 7.74 8.29 -17.24
C GLY A 189 8.28 7.09 -18.00
N THR A 190 9.11 7.35 -19.00
CA THR A 190 9.67 6.34 -19.92
C THR A 190 10.39 5.21 -19.17
N ARG A 191 11.18 5.54 -18.15
CA ARG A 191 11.98 4.55 -17.41
C ARG A 191 11.10 3.59 -16.60
N GLY A 192 10.09 4.11 -15.91
CA GLY A 192 9.15 3.28 -15.15
C GLY A 192 8.32 2.39 -16.08
N PHE A 193 7.83 2.90 -17.21
CA PHE A 193 7.13 2.08 -18.19
C PHE A 193 8.03 1.03 -18.84
N ALA A 194 9.30 1.33 -19.12
CA ALA A 194 10.26 0.35 -19.63
C ALA A 194 10.51 -0.79 -18.61
N ALA A 195 10.61 -0.46 -17.32
CA ALA A 195 10.76 -1.45 -16.25
C ALA A 195 9.51 -2.35 -16.15
N LEU A 196 8.30 -1.76 -16.17
CA LEU A 196 7.05 -2.51 -16.20
C LEU A 196 6.98 -3.42 -17.43
N ALA A 197 7.37 -2.92 -18.60
CA ALA A 197 7.39 -3.69 -19.85
C ALA A 197 8.34 -4.88 -19.80
N ALA A 198 9.52 -4.72 -19.18
CA ALA A 198 10.46 -5.82 -18.97
C ALA A 198 9.86 -6.91 -18.08
N ALA A 199 9.32 -6.54 -16.92
CA ALA A 199 8.68 -7.49 -16.01
C ALA A 199 7.50 -8.23 -16.65
N ILE A 200 6.66 -7.54 -17.44
CA ILE A 200 5.56 -8.19 -18.17
C ILE A 200 6.08 -9.18 -19.21
N ARG A 201 7.13 -8.84 -19.97
CA ARG A 201 7.77 -9.77 -20.93
C ARG A 201 8.34 -11.01 -20.26
N GLU A 202 8.89 -10.87 -19.07
CA GLU A 202 9.42 -11.98 -18.25
C GLU A 202 8.32 -12.87 -17.63
N GLY A 203 7.04 -12.53 -17.83
CA GLY A 203 5.91 -13.34 -17.38
C GLY A 203 5.31 -12.93 -16.04
N ALA A 204 5.70 -11.78 -15.48
CA ALA A 204 5.11 -11.27 -14.24
C ALA A 204 3.60 -11.01 -14.39
N ALA A 205 2.81 -11.15 -13.32
CA ALA A 205 1.34 -11.10 -13.37
C ALA A 205 0.74 -12.05 -14.44
N PRO A 206 0.78 -13.38 -14.23
CA PRO A 206 0.43 -14.38 -15.24
C PRO A 206 -1.04 -14.33 -15.68
N ALA A 207 -1.96 -13.94 -14.78
CA ALA A 207 -3.40 -13.89 -15.06
C ALA A 207 -3.92 -12.54 -15.56
N LEU A 208 -3.03 -11.55 -15.78
CA LEU A 208 -3.43 -10.20 -16.15
C LEU A 208 -4.12 -10.19 -17.53
N LYS A 209 -5.30 -9.60 -17.61
CA LYS A 209 -6.10 -9.46 -18.83
C LYS A 209 -6.23 -8.02 -19.26
N GLU A 210 -6.34 -7.11 -18.30
CA GLU A 210 -6.55 -5.68 -18.54
C GLU A 210 -5.57 -4.83 -17.72
N PHE A 211 -4.82 -3.97 -18.42
CA PHE A 211 -3.90 -3.02 -17.80
C PHE A 211 -4.29 -1.60 -18.18
N TYR A 212 -4.78 -0.85 -17.19
CA TYR A 212 -5.11 0.56 -17.33
C TYR A 212 -3.93 1.45 -16.96
N PHE A 213 -3.50 2.32 -17.87
CA PHE A 213 -2.50 3.35 -17.64
C PHE A 213 -2.66 4.48 -18.65
N ASN A 214 -2.23 5.69 -18.28
CA ASN A 214 -2.12 6.82 -19.19
C ASN A 214 -0.68 7.34 -19.14
N SER A 215 -0.09 7.58 -20.32
CA SER A 215 1.20 8.27 -20.42
C SER A 215 0.93 9.77 -20.46
N ASN A 216 1.15 10.44 -19.32
CA ASN A 216 0.82 11.86 -19.16
C ASN A 216 1.65 12.83 -20.04
N LEU A 217 2.57 12.35 -20.90
CA LEU A 217 3.53 13.22 -21.58
C LEU A 217 3.79 12.92 -23.05
N SER A 218 3.59 11.69 -23.54
CA SER A 218 3.50 11.34 -24.97
C SER A 218 3.23 9.84 -25.08
N ASP A 219 2.64 9.38 -26.19
CA ASP A 219 2.48 7.93 -26.43
C ASP A 219 3.82 7.17 -26.45
N VAL A 220 4.94 7.88 -26.68
CA VAL A 220 6.31 7.33 -26.73
C VAL A 220 6.71 6.68 -25.41
N ASP A 221 6.28 7.25 -24.28
CA ASP A 221 6.70 6.79 -22.95
C ASP A 221 6.18 5.39 -22.61
N SER A 222 5.07 4.96 -23.22
CA SER A 222 4.42 3.69 -22.90
C SER A 222 4.46 2.64 -24.01
N THR A 223 5.08 2.93 -25.16
CA THR A 223 5.17 2.03 -26.32
C THR A 223 5.70 0.64 -25.93
N ALA A 224 6.81 0.60 -25.17
CA ALA A 224 7.40 -0.67 -24.75
C ALA A 224 6.43 -1.52 -23.91
N LEU A 225 5.63 -0.88 -23.04
CA LEU A 225 4.65 -1.57 -22.21
C LEU A 225 3.46 -2.05 -23.05
N LYS A 226 2.98 -1.25 -23.99
CA LYS A 226 1.91 -1.65 -24.93
C LYS A 226 2.32 -2.88 -25.74
N GLU A 227 3.54 -2.91 -26.28
CA GLU A 227 4.06 -4.07 -27.02
C GLU A 227 4.24 -5.31 -26.13
N ALA A 228 4.78 -5.15 -24.92
CA ALA A 228 4.88 -6.24 -23.94
C ALA A 228 3.51 -6.83 -23.58
N CYS A 229 2.51 -5.98 -23.39
CA CYS A 229 1.14 -6.39 -23.11
C CYS A 229 0.52 -7.13 -24.30
N LYS A 230 0.66 -6.58 -25.51
CA LYS A 230 0.16 -7.18 -26.76
C LYS A 230 0.75 -8.56 -27.00
N ALA A 231 2.07 -8.73 -26.81
CA ALA A 231 2.75 -10.02 -26.94
C ALA A 231 2.20 -11.10 -25.99
N ARG A 232 1.58 -10.69 -24.86
CA ARG A 232 0.94 -11.57 -23.89
C ARG A 232 -0.58 -11.58 -23.96
N GLY A 233 -1.19 -10.94 -24.97
CA GLY A 233 -2.65 -10.87 -25.11
C GLY A 233 -3.35 -10.01 -24.04
N ILE A 234 -2.62 -9.10 -23.39
CA ILE A 234 -3.14 -8.21 -22.35
C ILE A 234 -3.71 -6.95 -23.03
N LEU A 235 -4.95 -6.61 -22.71
CA LEU A 235 -5.63 -5.42 -23.21
C LEU A 235 -5.15 -4.18 -22.46
N THR A 236 -4.61 -3.19 -23.16
CA THR A 236 -4.23 -1.90 -22.59
C THR A 236 -5.30 -0.84 -22.85
N ARG A 237 -5.71 -0.09 -21.83
CA ARG A 237 -6.73 0.97 -21.96
C ARG A 237 -6.32 2.22 -21.17
N ALA A 238 -6.62 3.41 -21.68
CA ALA A 238 -6.74 4.58 -20.82
C ALA A 238 -8.08 4.48 -20.08
N GLN A 239 -8.14 4.85 -18.80
CA GLN A 239 -9.41 4.85 -18.08
C GLN A 239 -10.32 5.93 -18.72
N ARG A 240 -11.54 5.58 -19.14
CA ARG A 240 -12.53 6.61 -19.49
C ARG A 240 -12.80 7.44 -18.23
N PRO A 241 -12.96 8.77 -18.32
CA PRO A 241 -13.32 9.59 -17.18
C PRO A 241 -14.48 8.95 -16.42
N ILE A 242 -14.43 8.98 -15.08
CA ILE A 242 -15.40 8.30 -14.18
C ILE A 242 -16.87 8.65 -14.51
N TRP A 243 -17.13 9.75 -15.21
CA TRP A 243 -18.45 10.15 -15.73
C TRP A 243 -19.05 9.23 -16.81
N CYS A 244 -18.34 8.23 -17.31
CA CYS A 244 -18.83 7.30 -18.35
C CYS A 244 -19.14 5.89 -17.86
N LEU A 245 -19.19 5.64 -16.55
CA LEU A 245 -19.41 4.29 -15.99
C LEU A 245 -20.72 4.14 -15.19
N ASP A 246 -21.74 4.92 -15.53
CA ASP A 246 -23.13 4.64 -15.16
C ASP A 246 -23.95 4.39 -16.43
N SER A 247 -24.01 3.12 -16.84
CA SER A 247 -25.11 2.50 -17.61
C SER A 247 -25.11 1.01 -17.32
#